data_AF-A0A2L0UB65-F1
#
_entry.id   AF-A0A2L0UB65-F1
#
_cell.length_a   1.000
_cell.length_b   1.000
_cell.length_c   1.000
_cell.angle_alpha   90.00
_cell.angle_beta   90.00
_cell.angle_gamma   90.00
#
_symmetry.space_group_name_H-M   'P 1'
#
loop_
_entity.id
_entity.type
_entity.pdbx_description
1 polymer ?
#
loop_
_entity_poly.entity_id
_entity_poly.type
_entity_poly.pdbx_seq_one_letter_code
_entity_poly.pdbx_strand_id
1 'polypeptide(L)' 'LAQAGEHLLAGVREIVYKRSLPLATEHLRIVPSVSGQSAGVAGAAVLAISHVLSPEAIDAAGARLAG' A
#
# COMPACT_ATOMS: atom_id res chain seq x y z
N LEU A 1 10.20 -0.86 20.25
CA LEU A 1 9.64 -0.19 19.04
C LEU A 1 8.23 -0.66 18.70
N ALA A 2 7.93 -1.97 18.63
CA ALA A 2 6.58 -2.47 18.37
C ALA A 2 5.48 -1.95 19.33
N GLN A 3 5.76 -1.87 20.64
CA GLN A 3 4.82 -1.32 21.63
C GLN A 3 4.60 0.21 21.51
N ALA A 4 5.56 0.95 20.95
CA ALA A 4 5.38 2.38 20.68
C ALA A 4 4.42 2.61 19.50
N GLY A 5 4.36 1.68 18.53
CA GLY A 5 3.45 1.74 17.39
C GLY A 5 1.97 1.73 17.80
N GLU A 6 1.59 0.90 18.78
CA GLU A 6 0.22 0.87 19.28
C GLU A 6 -0.19 2.15 19.99
N HIS A 7 0.71 2.75 20.78
CA HIS A 7 0.45 4.03 21.46
C HIS A 7 0.32 5.18 20.46
N LEU A 8 1.14 5.19 19.40
CA LEU A 8 1.02 6.17 18.31
C LEU A 8 -0.31 6.01 17.57
N LEU A 9 -0.68 4.78 17.20
CA LEU A 9 -1.96 4.53 16.52
C LEU A 9 -3.17 4.85 17.41
N ALA A 10 -3.06 4.68 18.73
CA ALA A 10 -4.08 5.13 19.68
C ALA A 10 -4.27 6.65 19.62
N GLY A 11 -3.19 7.43 19.62
CA GLY A 11 -3.25 8.88 19.45
C GLY A 11 -3.81 9.31 18.10
N VAL A 12 -3.49 8.58 17.02
CA VAL A 12 -4.09 8.83 15.69
C VAL A 12 -5.60 8.60 15.73
N ARG A 13 -6.07 7.48 16.31
CA ARG A 13 -7.50 7.18 16.48
C ARG A 13 -8.21 8.27 17.26
N GLU A 14 -7.63 8.73 18.37
CA GLU A 14 -8.18 9.81 19.19
C GLU A 14 -8.45 11.07 18.36
N ILE A 15 -7.46 11.55 17.60
CA ILE A 15 -7.59 12.76 16.80
C ILE A 15 -8.60 12.59 15.67
N VAL A 16 -8.61 11.44 15.00
CA VAL A 16 -9.57 11.15 13.91
C VAL A 16 -11.00 11.12 14.44
N TYR A 17 -11.26 10.39 15.53
CA TYR A 17 -12.59 10.31 16.13
C TYR A 17 -13.06 11.66 16.71
N LYS A 18 -12.13 12.52 17.17
CA LYS A 18 -12.47 13.86 17.66
C LYS A 18 -12.84 14.85 16.54
N ARG A 19 -12.29 14.69 15.32
CA ARG A 19 -12.44 15.66 14.22
C ARG A 19 -13.48 15.27 13.18
N SER A 20 -13.98 14.03 13.22
CA SER A 20 -14.94 13.50 12.26
C SER A 20 -16.30 13.24 12.91
N LEU A 21 -17.36 13.17 12.10
CA LEU A 21 -18.68 12.74 12.57
C LEU A 21 -18.61 11.25 12.94
N PRO A 22 -19.24 10.79 14.04
CA PRO A 22 -19.19 9.39 14.46
C PRO A 22 -19.56 8.41 13.33
N LEU A 23 -20.60 8.74 12.55
CA LEU A 23 -21.06 7.94 11.41
C LEU A 23 -20.03 7.87 10.27
N ALA A 24 -19.22 8.92 10.07
CA ALA A 24 -18.18 8.93 9.05
C ALA A 24 -17.02 7.98 9.38
N THR A 25 -16.87 7.62 10.65
CA THR A 25 -15.79 6.73 11.13
C THR A 25 -16.30 5.37 11.61
N GLU A 26 -17.60 5.07 11.52
CA GLU A 26 -18.21 3.86 12.07
C GLU A 26 -17.53 2.57 11.56
N HIS A 27 -17.12 2.56 10.30
CA HIS A 27 -16.43 1.42 9.67
C HIS A 27 -14.95 1.67 9.37
N LEU A 28 -14.39 2.78 9.86
CA LEU A 28 -12.99 3.12 9.64
C LEU A 28 -12.09 2.29 10.56
N ARG A 29 -11.16 1.52 9.96
CA ARG A 29 -10.12 0.78 10.69
C ARG A 29 -8.77 1.47 10.56
N ILE A 30 -8.16 1.79 11.70
CA ILE A 30 -6.81 2.34 11.80
C ILE A 30 -5.92 1.27 12.46
N VAL A 31 -5.14 0.57 11.64
CA VAL A 31 -4.35 -0.62 12.02
C VAL A 31 -2.91 -0.49 11.52
N PRO A 32 -1.93 -1.14 12.16
CA PRO A 32 -0.57 -1.20 11.64
C PRO A 32 -0.53 -1.97 10.32
N SER A 33 0.45 -1.64 9.47
CA SER A 33 0.72 -2.42 8.26
C SER A 33 1.21 -3.82 8.62
N VAL A 34 0.63 -4.83 7.96
CA VAL A 34 1.03 -6.24 8.12
C VAL A 34 2.21 -6.64 7.22
N SER A 35 2.58 -5.78 6.26
CA SER A 35 3.58 -6.08 5.23
C SER A 35 5.04 -6.05 5.74
N GLY A 36 5.25 -5.66 7.00
CA GLY A 36 6.55 -5.72 7.66
C GLY A 36 7.65 -4.87 6.97
N GLN A 37 8.91 -5.21 7.26
CA GLN A 37 10.07 -4.45 6.78
C GLN A 37 10.30 -4.57 5.26
N SER A 38 9.86 -5.66 4.65
CA SER A 38 10.07 -5.92 3.22
C SER A 38 8.96 -5.34 2.33
N ALA A 39 7.97 -4.65 2.89
CA ALA A 39 6.83 -4.09 2.16
C ALA A 39 7.27 -3.22 0.96
N GLY A 40 8.30 -2.39 1.15
CA GLY A 40 8.82 -1.52 0.10
C GLY A 40 9.45 -2.30 -1.06
N VAL A 41 10.21 -3.36 -0.74
CA VAL A 41 10.83 -4.22 -1.77
C VAL A 41 9.76 -5.00 -2.53
N ALA A 42 8.77 -5.55 -1.83
CA ALA A 42 7.65 -6.24 -2.46
C ALA A 42 6.86 -5.31 -3.39
N GLY A 43 6.57 -4.09 -2.97
CA GLY A 43 5.92 -3.07 -3.80
C GLY A 43 6.75 -2.71 -5.03
N ALA A 44 8.06 -2.49 -4.86
CA ALA A 44 8.95 -2.20 -5.97
C ALA A 44 9.01 -3.34 -7.01
N ALA A 45 9.05 -4.60 -6.55
CA ALA A 45 9.00 -5.76 -7.43
C ALA A 45 7.68 -5.81 -8.22
N VAL A 46 6.53 -5.56 -7.56
CA VAL A 46 5.24 -5.49 -8.25
C VAL A 46 5.23 -4.40 -9.31
N LEU A 47 5.76 -3.21 -9.02
CA LEU A 47 5.84 -2.11 -10.00
C LEU A 47 6.73 -2.48 -11.19
N ALA A 48 7.92 -3.06 -10.94
CA ALA A 48 8.83 -3.48 -11.99
C ALA A 48 8.21 -4.56 -12.89
N ILE A 49 7.58 -5.57 -12.29
CA ILE A 49 6.90 -6.65 -13.03
C ILE A 49 5.73 -6.09 -13.84
N SER A 50 4.89 -5.25 -13.23
CA SER A 50 3.73 -4.64 -13.91
C SER A 50 4.16 -3.77 -15.10
N HIS A 51 5.31 -3.11 -14.99
CA HIS A 51 5.87 -2.32 -16.07
C HIS A 51 6.41 -3.19 -17.21
N VAL A 52 7.23 -4.20 -16.91
CA VAL A 52 7.84 -5.08 -17.93
C VAL A 52 6.80 -5.97 -18.62
N LEU A 53 5.76 -6.36 -17.90
CA LEU A 53 4.66 -7.18 -18.41
C LEU A 53 3.44 -6.36 -18.86
N SER A 54 3.60 -5.05 -19.11
CA SER A 54 2.51 -4.24 -19.64
C SER A 54 2.13 -4.69 -21.06
N PRO A 55 0.87 -4.51 -21.49
CA PRO A 55 0.46 -4.84 -22.86
C PRO A 55 1.38 -4.22 -23.91
N GLU A 56 1.74 -2.95 -23.73
CA GLU A 56 2.60 -2.21 -24.66
C GLU A 56 4.02 -2.78 -24.71
N ALA A 57 4.57 -3.18 -23.55
CA ALA A 57 5.89 -3.80 -23.47
C ALA A 57 5.90 -5.18 -24.14
N ILE A 58 4.81 -5.95 -24.00
CA ILE A 58 4.63 -7.24 -24.65
C ILE A 58 4.48 -7.07 -26.16
N ASP A 59 3.64 -6.15 -26.63
CA ASP A 59 3.45 -5.86 -28.05
C ASP A 59 4.76 -5.43 -28.71
N ALA A 60 5.52 -4.53 -28.05
CA ALA A 60 6.83 -4.11 -28.51
C ALA A 60 7.85 -5.26 -28.53
N ALA A 61 7.77 -6.20 -27.59
CA ALA A 61 8.59 -7.40 -27.58
C ALA A 61 8.24 -8.36 -28.71
N GLY A 62 6.95 -8.58 -28.98
CA GLY A 62 6.47 -9.39 -30.09
C GLY A 62 6.89 -8.81 -31.43
N ALA A 63 6.74 -7.49 -31.62
CA ALA A 63 7.17 -6.81 -32.85
C ALA A 63 8.67 -6.97 -33.11
N ARG A 64 9.52 -6.92 -32.08
CA ARG A 64 10.97 -7.16 -32.20
C ARG A 64 11.35 -8.58 -32.59
N LEU A 65 10.52 -9.58 -32.27
CA LEU A 65 10.78 -10.98 -32.61
C LEU A 65 10.29 -11.34 -34.01
N ALA A 66 9.40 -10.52 -34.58
CA ALA A 66 8.81 -10.74 -35.91
C ALA A 66 9.57 -10.06 -37.07
N GLY A 67 10.53 -9.20 -36.76
CA GLY A 67 11.43 -8.54 -37.73
C GLY A 67 12.83 -9.14 -37.70
#